data_AF-W1WF64-F1
#
_entry.id   AF-W1WF64-F1
#
_cell.length_a   1.000
_cell.length_b   1.000
_cell.length_c   1.000
_cell.angle_alpha   90.00
_cell.angle_beta   90.00
_cell.angle_gamma   90.00
#
_symmetry.space_group_name_H-M   'P 1'
#
loop_
_entity.id
_entity.type
_entity.pdbx_description
1 polymer ?
#
loop_
_entity_poly.entity_id
_entity_poly.type
_entity_poly.pdbx_seq_one_letter_code
_entity_poly.pdbx_strand_id
1 'polypeptide(L)'
;LGKTHLMHAIGNAIKENHPHMKVMSITSENFMNIFVETLQRNQGKLFRNTFRNIDVLMIDDIQFLESRESTKTELFNTFNELLNNNKQIVLTSDTMPNDMEQFEDRLRSRFQAGYIATMENPDLETRIAIFRSLLEREYKKNRVIRIDNDSINYVALQFSENVRVLQGAFTKLIGTASIDQRLESIDLEYTKQALAGLVQTEEVNMVTMESIQNFVSSYFNIKKQDLLGKKRKAQFAFPRQIAMYLCRDMINESYPQIAAAFSRDHTTILHAYDKITKEIEQNEETKNMISEIKQKLTTCG
;
A
#
# COMPACT_ATOMS: atom_id res chain seq x y z
N LEU A 1 6.20 -1.32 3.11
CA LEU A 1 6.08 0.08 2.66
C LEU A 1 6.10 0.23 1.15
N GLY A 2 7.04 -0.37 0.40
CA GLY A 2 7.03 -0.30 -1.07
C GLY A 2 7.87 0.84 -1.66
N LYS A 3 8.84 1.35 -0.90
CA LYS A 3 9.83 2.36 -1.33
C LYS A 3 10.51 2.03 -2.66
N THR A 4 11.19 0.88 -2.72
CA THR A 4 11.78 0.36 -3.94
C THR A 4 10.77 0.24 -5.08
N HIS A 5 9.54 -0.21 -4.78
CA HIS A 5 8.49 -0.35 -5.78
C HIS A 5 8.07 0.99 -6.38
N LEU A 6 7.85 2.01 -5.54
CA LEU A 6 7.53 3.37 -5.99
C LEU A 6 8.68 4.00 -6.76
N MET A 7 9.92 3.85 -6.30
CA MET A 7 11.11 4.33 -7.00
C MET A 7 11.19 3.73 -8.42
N HIS A 8 11.00 2.43 -8.57
CA HIS A 8 10.95 1.79 -9.88
C HIS A 8 9.74 2.23 -10.72
N ALA A 9 8.57 2.45 -10.11
CA ALA A 9 7.41 2.96 -10.81
C ALA A 9 7.67 4.37 -11.40
N ILE A 10 8.32 5.26 -10.64
CA ILE A 10 8.77 6.58 -11.11
C ILE A 10 9.71 6.41 -12.31
N GLY A 11 10.75 5.57 -12.19
CA GLY A 11 11.70 5.33 -13.28
C GLY A 11 11.03 4.79 -14.55
N ASN A 12 10.09 3.86 -14.40
CA ASN A 12 9.33 3.29 -15.51
C ASN A 12 8.42 4.34 -16.17
N ALA A 13 7.70 5.14 -15.39
CA ALA A 13 6.87 6.22 -15.91
C ALA A 13 7.69 7.27 -16.67
N ILE A 14 8.91 7.58 -16.19
CA ILE A 14 9.84 8.46 -16.91
C ILE A 14 10.26 7.82 -18.23
N LYS A 15 10.60 6.52 -18.26
CA LYS A 15 10.99 5.83 -19.50
C LYS A 15 9.84 5.71 -20.50
N GLU A 16 8.61 5.56 -20.02
CA GLU A 16 7.41 5.51 -20.87
C GLU A 16 7.14 6.86 -21.53
N ASN A 17 7.21 7.96 -20.77
CA ASN A 17 6.97 9.31 -21.27
C ASN A 17 8.18 9.92 -22.01
N HIS A 18 9.40 9.53 -21.63
CA HIS A 18 10.66 10.02 -22.17
C HIS A 18 11.63 8.86 -22.47
N PRO A 19 11.40 8.09 -23.55
CA PRO A 19 12.20 6.89 -23.87
C PRO A 19 13.69 7.14 -24.10
N HIS A 20 14.11 8.37 -24.40
CA HIS A 20 15.51 8.74 -24.63
C HIS A 20 16.29 9.03 -23.33
N MET A 21 15.60 9.32 -22.21
CA MET A 21 16.28 9.63 -20.96
C MET A 21 17.06 8.43 -20.43
N LYS A 22 18.27 8.71 -19.94
CA LYS A 22 19.14 7.75 -19.25
C LYS A 22 18.77 7.67 -17.77
N VAL A 23 18.02 6.63 -17.43
CA VAL A 23 17.57 6.35 -16.05
C VAL A 23 18.46 5.27 -15.45
N MET A 24 19.08 5.54 -14.31
CA MET A 24 19.88 4.58 -13.56
C MET A 24 19.21 4.29 -12.22
N SER A 25 18.98 3.01 -11.93
CA SER A 25 18.54 2.53 -10.63
C SER A 25 19.65 1.70 -10.00
N ILE A 26 19.99 2.00 -8.75
CA ILE A 26 21.06 1.27 -8.04
C ILE A 26 20.74 1.20 -6.55
N THR A 27 21.23 0.16 -5.86
CA THR A 27 21.23 0.13 -4.39
C THR A 27 22.43 0.91 -3.88
N SER A 28 22.30 1.47 -2.68
CA SER A 28 23.40 2.12 -1.98
C SER A 28 24.63 1.23 -1.83
N GLU A 29 24.44 -0.05 -1.52
CA GLU A 29 25.52 -1.03 -1.44
C GLU A 29 26.25 -1.21 -2.78
N ASN A 30 25.52 -1.33 -3.89
CA ASN A 30 26.14 -1.47 -5.22
C ASN A 30 26.86 -0.19 -5.65
N PHE A 31 26.34 0.99 -5.31
CA PHE A 31 27.03 2.26 -5.53
C PHE A 31 28.38 2.27 -4.80
N MET A 32 28.39 1.87 -3.52
CA MET A 32 29.60 1.72 -2.71
C MET A 32 30.57 0.72 -3.35
N ASN A 33 30.10 -0.46 -3.73
CA ASN A 33 30.95 -1.51 -4.31
C ASN A 33 31.63 -1.04 -5.60
N ILE A 34 30.89 -0.39 -6.50
CA ILE A 34 31.44 0.18 -7.74
C ILE A 34 32.42 1.31 -7.43
N PHE A 35 32.15 2.15 -6.43
CA PHE A 35 33.08 3.18 -5.99
C PHE A 35 34.40 2.59 -5.48
N VAL A 36 34.34 1.59 -4.61
CA VAL A 36 35.53 0.93 -4.06
C VAL A 36 36.34 0.24 -5.16
N GLU A 37 35.68 -0.50 -6.06
CA GLU A 37 36.35 -1.20 -7.17
C GLU A 37 37.07 -0.21 -8.11
N THR A 38 36.38 0.87 -8.48
CA THR A 38 36.96 1.89 -9.37
C THR A 38 38.08 2.67 -8.69
N LEU A 39 38.02 2.88 -7.37
CA LEU A 39 39.11 3.51 -6.62
C LEU A 39 40.35 2.60 -6.59
N GLN A 40 40.18 1.32 -6.27
CA GLN A 40 41.29 0.34 -6.25
C GLN A 40 42.00 0.22 -7.60
N ARG A 41 41.25 0.34 -8.70
CA ARG A 41 41.79 0.28 -10.07
C ARG A 41 42.29 1.62 -10.61
N ASN A 42 42.28 2.70 -9.81
CA ASN A 42 42.57 4.07 -10.27
C ASN A 42 41.68 4.53 -11.44
N GLN A 43 40.43 4.05 -11.50
CA GLN A 43 39.44 4.30 -12.54
C GLN A 43 38.37 5.33 -12.09
N GLY A 44 38.72 6.30 -11.25
CA GLY A 44 37.75 7.30 -10.77
C GLY A 44 37.05 8.10 -11.88
N LYS A 45 37.67 8.26 -13.06
CA LYS A 45 37.02 8.87 -14.24
C LYS A 45 35.87 8.02 -14.78
N LEU A 46 36.03 6.70 -14.77
CA LEU A 46 34.98 5.76 -15.18
C LEU A 46 33.78 5.88 -14.25
N PHE A 47 34.01 5.89 -12.93
CA PHE A 47 32.97 6.12 -11.93
C PHE A 47 32.15 7.38 -12.21
N ARG A 48 32.84 8.52 -12.35
CA ARG A 48 32.18 9.80 -12.64
C ARG A 48 31.39 9.77 -13.95
N ASN A 49 31.94 9.20 -15.02
CA ASN A 49 31.24 9.08 -16.29
C ASN A 49 29.96 8.23 -16.17
N THR A 50 30.00 7.14 -15.39
CA THR A 50 28.85 6.25 -15.18
C THR A 50 27.73 6.97 -14.43
N PHE A 51 28.03 7.66 -13.33
CA PHE A 51 27.01 8.24 -12.45
C PHE A 51 26.66 9.70 -12.73
N ARG A 52 27.46 10.44 -13.51
CA ARG A 52 27.24 11.87 -13.79
C ARG A 52 26.81 12.15 -15.24
N ASN A 53 26.77 11.14 -16.11
CA ASN A 53 26.28 11.24 -17.49
C ASN A 53 24.91 10.56 -17.68
N ILE A 54 23.99 10.85 -16.77
CA ILE A 54 22.62 10.31 -16.72
C ILE A 54 21.62 11.44 -16.53
N ASP A 55 20.36 11.16 -16.85
CA ASP A 55 19.26 12.13 -16.70
C ASP A 55 18.52 11.95 -15.38
N VAL A 56 18.47 10.71 -14.89
CA VAL A 56 17.82 10.34 -13.63
C VAL A 56 18.70 9.37 -12.86
N LEU A 57 19.06 9.72 -11.62
CA LEU A 57 19.72 8.82 -10.68
C LEU A 57 18.73 8.40 -9.59
N MET A 58 18.50 7.10 -9.45
CA MET A 58 17.66 6.53 -8.42
C MET A 58 18.51 5.63 -7.51
N ILE A 59 18.57 5.97 -6.22
CA ILE A 59 19.35 5.21 -5.22
C ILE A 59 18.41 4.66 -4.16
N ASP A 60 18.42 3.34 -4.01
CA ASP A 60 17.65 2.64 -3.00
C ASP A 60 18.42 2.53 -1.67
N ASP A 61 17.69 2.65 -0.56
CA ASP A 61 18.12 2.42 0.81
C ASP A 61 19.41 3.17 1.20
N ILE A 62 19.37 4.51 1.15
CA ILE A 62 20.55 5.35 1.42
C ILE A 62 21.16 5.18 2.82
N GLN A 63 20.40 4.67 3.79
CA GLN A 63 20.86 4.37 5.14
C GLN A 63 22.03 3.39 5.18
N PHE A 64 22.23 2.55 4.16
CA PHE A 64 23.37 1.63 4.12
C PHE A 64 24.73 2.33 3.88
N LEU A 65 24.77 3.62 3.51
CA LEU A 65 26.01 4.38 3.31
C LEU A 65 26.55 5.04 4.58
N GLU A 66 25.81 5.00 5.69
CA GLU A 66 26.08 5.75 6.91
C GLU A 66 27.51 5.55 7.45
N SER A 67 28.02 4.33 7.40
CA SER A 67 29.35 3.96 7.93
C SER A 67 30.54 4.22 7.00
N ARG A 68 30.33 4.84 5.82
CA ARG A 68 31.33 4.87 4.74
C ARG A 68 31.67 6.29 4.27
N GLU A 69 32.50 6.99 5.03
CA GLU A 69 32.86 8.41 4.79
C GLU A 69 33.28 8.76 3.37
N SER A 70 34.19 7.97 2.78
CA SER A 70 34.66 8.21 1.41
C SER A 70 33.53 8.07 0.38
N THR A 71 32.62 7.13 0.59
CA THR A 71 31.46 6.90 -0.29
C THR A 71 30.41 7.99 -0.11
N LYS A 72 30.16 8.45 1.13
CA LYS A 72 29.28 9.61 1.41
C LYS A 72 29.79 10.87 0.73
N THR A 73 31.11 11.12 0.79
CA THR A 73 31.74 12.25 0.10
C THR A 73 31.55 12.17 -1.41
N GLU A 74 31.76 11.00 -2.02
CA GLU A 74 31.59 10.84 -3.47
C GLU A 74 30.11 10.90 -3.90
N LEU A 75 29.20 10.40 -3.07
CA LEU A 75 27.76 10.61 -3.26
C LEU A 75 27.43 12.10 -3.26
N PHE A 76 27.91 12.87 -2.29
CA PHE A 76 27.72 14.32 -2.24
C PHE A 76 28.22 15.00 -3.52
N ASN A 77 29.41 14.64 -4.01
CA ASN A 77 29.96 15.19 -5.24
C ASN A 77 29.09 14.85 -6.47
N THR A 78 28.64 13.59 -6.57
CA THR A 78 27.76 13.13 -7.65
C THR A 78 26.41 13.83 -7.62
N PHE A 79 25.82 13.96 -6.43
CA PHE A 79 24.56 14.64 -6.19
C PHE A 79 24.62 16.12 -6.62
N ASN A 80 25.68 16.83 -6.24
CA ASN A 80 25.89 18.22 -6.65
C ASN A 80 26.00 18.36 -8.18
N GLU A 81 26.81 17.53 -8.82
CA GLU A 81 26.99 17.58 -10.27
C GLU A 81 25.65 17.40 -11.00
N LEU A 82 24.86 16.41 -10.58
CA LEU A 82 23.58 16.11 -11.19
C LEU A 82 22.57 17.25 -10.97
N LEU A 83 22.45 17.78 -9.76
CA LEU A 83 21.55 18.91 -9.50
C LEU A 83 21.95 20.17 -10.27
N ASN A 84 23.24 20.52 -10.31
CA ASN A 84 23.71 21.70 -11.03
C ASN A 84 23.45 21.59 -12.54
N ASN A 85 23.39 20.36 -13.06
CA ASN A 85 23.06 20.08 -14.45
C ASN A 85 21.55 19.80 -14.67
N ASN A 86 20.68 20.18 -13.71
CA ASN A 86 19.23 19.99 -13.75
C ASN A 86 18.81 18.53 -14.01
N LYS A 87 19.55 17.56 -13.44
CA LYS A 87 19.21 16.14 -13.51
C LYS A 87 18.32 15.74 -12.34
N GLN A 88 17.48 14.73 -12.55
CA GLN A 88 16.57 14.25 -11.51
C GLN A 88 17.29 13.25 -10.59
N ILE A 89 17.01 13.36 -9.30
CA ILE A 89 17.48 12.39 -8.29
C ILE A 89 16.26 11.86 -7.53
N VAL A 90 16.21 10.55 -7.31
CA VAL A 90 15.20 9.89 -6.47
C VAL A 90 15.95 9.04 -5.45
N LEU A 91 15.64 9.24 -4.17
CA LEU A 91 16.26 8.49 -3.07
C LEU A 91 15.17 7.81 -2.26
N THR A 92 15.48 6.63 -1.72
CA THR A 92 14.64 5.99 -0.71
C THR A 92 15.41 5.87 0.60
N SER A 93 14.70 5.93 1.72
CA SER A 93 15.28 5.66 3.03
C SER A 93 14.27 5.10 4.03
N ASP A 94 14.77 4.37 5.02
CA ASP A 94 14.05 4.01 6.24
C ASP A 94 14.04 5.13 7.29
N THR A 95 14.95 6.10 7.17
CA THR A 95 15.14 7.18 8.14
C THR A 95 14.76 8.53 7.51
N MET A 96 14.24 9.46 8.29
CA MET A 96 14.03 10.83 7.81
C MET A 96 15.37 11.57 7.67
N PRO A 97 15.51 12.52 6.73
CA PRO A 97 16.75 13.29 6.59
C PRO A 97 17.23 14.00 7.87
N ASN A 98 16.33 14.43 8.75
CA ASN A 98 16.71 15.04 10.03
C ASN A 98 17.41 14.05 10.97
N ASP A 99 16.95 12.80 10.97
CA ASP A 99 17.36 11.74 11.90
C ASP A 99 18.54 10.91 11.35
N MET A 100 19.06 11.26 10.17
CA MET A 100 20.25 10.67 9.56
C MET A 100 21.54 11.19 10.22
N GLU A 101 21.74 10.94 11.50
CA GLU A 101 22.86 11.49 12.29
C GLU A 101 24.24 11.15 11.71
N GLN A 102 24.36 10.00 11.06
CA GLN A 102 25.60 9.54 10.44
C GLN A 102 25.90 10.28 9.12
N PHE A 103 24.95 11.03 8.56
CA PHE A 103 25.18 11.88 7.41
C PHE A 103 25.59 13.30 7.84
N GLU A 104 26.59 13.85 7.17
CA GLU A 104 27.01 15.24 7.37
C GLU A 104 25.84 16.20 7.11
N ASP A 105 25.79 17.32 7.85
CA ASP A 105 24.71 18.33 7.76
C ASP A 105 24.47 18.80 6.32
N ARG A 106 25.53 18.90 5.52
CA ARG A 106 25.45 19.31 4.12
C ARG A 106 24.69 18.31 3.23
N LEU A 107 24.75 17.01 3.50
CA LEU A 107 23.97 16.01 2.78
C LEU A 107 22.51 16.04 3.25
N ARG A 108 22.30 16.08 4.57
CA ARG A 108 20.95 16.18 5.16
C ARG A 108 20.18 17.39 4.65
N SER A 109 20.81 18.56 4.64
CA SER A 109 20.23 19.80 4.11
C SER A 109 19.81 19.68 2.64
N ARG A 110 20.53 18.87 1.85
CA ARG A 110 20.24 18.67 0.43
C ARG A 110 19.12 17.68 0.19
N PHE A 111 19.02 16.64 1.01
CA PHE A 111 17.87 15.75 1.01
C PHE A 111 16.59 16.52 1.39
N GLN A 112 16.69 17.46 2.33
CA GLN A 112 15.58 18.31 2.77
C GLN A 112 15.16 19.39 1.78
N ALA A 113 16.08 19.87 0.94
CA ALA A 113 15.76 20.82 -0.10
C ALA A 113 14.86 20.22 -1.21
N GLY A 114 14.76 18.88 -1.28
CA GLY A 114 13.89 18.16 -2.20
C GLY A 114 12.47 17.94 -1.67
N TYR A 115 11.65 17.27 -2.46
CA TYR A 115 10.32 16.81 -2.04
C TYR A 115 10.45 15.53 -1.20
N ILE A 116 10.00 15.59 0.06
CA ILE A 116 9.97 14.43 0.97
C ILE A 116 8.54 13.86 0.97
N ALA A 117 8.41 12.63 0.50
CA ALA A 117 7.18 11.84 0.61
C ALA A 117 7.36 10.75 1.66
N THR A 118 6.45 10.68 2.63
CA THR A 118 6.42 9.61 3.61
C THR A 118 5.58 8.44 3.09
N MET A 119 5.94 7.22 3.48
CA MET A 119 5.12 6.04 3.24
C MET A 119 4.89 5.30 4.54
N GLU A 120 3.62 5.14 4.85
CA GLU A 120 3.13 4.41 6.02
C GLU A 120 2.71 2.99 5.63
N ASN A 121 2.42 2.17 6.64
CA ASN A 121 1.82 0.88 6.37
C ASN A 121 0.43 1.07 5.77
N PRO A 122 0.08 0.30 4.73
CA PRO A 122 -1.23 0.41 4.09
C PRO A 122 -2.32 0.06 5.09
N ASP A 123 -3.43 0.79 5.03
CA ASP A 123 -4.66 0.45 5.73
C ASP A 123 -5.29 -0.84 5.19
N LEU A 124 -6.35 -1.32 5.84
CA LEU A 124 -7.02 -2.58 5.46
C LEU A 124 -7.50 -2.55 4.00
N GLU A 125 -8.11 -1.43 3.59
CA GLU A 125 -8.63 -1.23 2.24
C GLU A 125 -7.51 -1.35 1.19
N THR A 126 -6.38 -0.66 1.41
CA THR A 126 -5.22 -0.72 0.54
C THR A 126 -4.60 -2.12 0.54
N ARG A 127 -4.57 -2.84 1.68
CA ARG A 127 -4.10 -4.23 1.74
C ARG A 127 -4.98 -5.17 0.94
N ILE A 128 -6.30 -5.03 1.01
CA ILE A 128 -7.26 -5.78 0.18
C ILE A 128 -7.01 -5.48 -1.30
N ALA A 129 -6.81 -4.21 -1.67
CA ALA A 129 -6.51 -3.81 -3.05
C ALA A 129 -5.18 -4.43 -3.54
N ILE A 130 -4.14 -4.42 -2.72
CA ILE A 130 -2.86 -5.08 -3.02
C ILE A 130 -3.08 -6.58 -3.22
N PHE A 131 -3.80 -7.27 -2.33
CA PHE A 131 -4.08 -8.70 -2.45
C PHE A 131 -4.83 -9.01 -3.76
N ARG A 132 -5.84 -8.20 -4.11
CA ARG A 132 -6.58 -8.35 -5.38
C ARG A 132 -5.70 -8.12 -6.60
N SER A 133 -4.82 -7.12 -6.58
CA SER A 133 -3.84 -6.92 -7.65
C SER A 133 -2.88 -8.11 -7.81
N LEU A 134 -2.50 -8.78 -6.71
CA LEU A 134 -1.71 -10.01 -6.78
C LEU A 134 -2.52 -11.16 -7.38
N LEU A 135 -3.77 -11.31 -6.96
CA LEU A 135 -4.70 -12.31 -7.50
C LEU A 135 -4.96 -12.13 -9.00
N GLU A 136 -5.14 -10.89 -9.47
CA GLU A 136 -5.30 -10.58 -10.90
C GLU A 136 -4.07 -10.96 -11.73
N ARG A 137 -2.87 -10.71 -11.20
CA ARG A 137 -1.62 -11.14 -11.85
C ARG A 137 -1.53 -12.66 -11.92
N GLU A 138 -1.96 -13.34 -10.87
CA GLU A 138 -1.95 -14.80 -10.82
C GLU A 138 -3.01 -15.41 -11.73
N TYR A 139 -4.19 -14.80 -11.81
CA TYR A 139 -5.27 -15.19 -12.72
C TYR A 139 -4.83 -15.22 -14.19
N LYS A 140 -3.92 -14.31 -14.59
CA LYS A 140 -3.34 -14.32 -15.95
C LYS A 140 -2.53 -15.58 -16.25
N LYS A 141 -1.99 -16.25 -15.23
CA LYS A 141 -1.26 -17.53 -15.35
C LYS A 141 -2.19 -18.72 -15.14
N ASN A 142 -3.06 -18.63 -14.12
CA ASN A 142 -3.92 -19.69 -13.63
C ASN A 142 -5.39 -19.25 -13.67
N ARG A 143 -6.06 -19.36 -14.82
CA ARG A 143 -7.43 -18.84 -15.02
C ARG A 143 -8.52 -19.50 -14.17
N VAL A 144 -8.19 -20.61 -13.53
CA VAL A 144 -9.11 -21.35 -12.66
C VAL A 144 -9.13 -20.81 -11.24
N ILE A 145 -8.17 -19.95 -10.86
CA ILE A 145 -8.03 -19.49 -9.48
C ILE A 145 -9.28 -18.74 -9.00
N ARG A 146 -9.82 -19.14 -7.85
CA ARG A 146 -10.93 -18.48 -7.17
C ARG A 146 -10.69 -18.49 -5.67
N ILE A 147 -10.76 -17.30 -5.09
CA ILE A 147 -10.64 -17.05 -3.65
C ILE A 147 -11.87 -16.25 -3.26
N ASP A 148 -12.56 -16.66 -2.19
CA ASP A 148 -13.71 -15.92 -1.68
C ASP A 148 -13.29 -14.58 -1.01
N ASN A 149 -14.25 -13.68 -0.81
CA ASN A 149 -13.98 -12.37 -0.20
C ASN A 149 -13.52 -12.51 1.25
N ASP A 150 -14.05 -13.48 1.99
CA ASP A 150 -13.74 -13.68 3.41
C ASP A 150 -12.27 -14.08 3.60
N SER A 151 -11.73 -14.94 2.74
CA SER A 151 -10.32 -15.28 2.65
C SER A 151 -9.45 -14.08 2.34
N ILE A 152 -9.84 -13.26 1.36
CA ILE A 152 -9.08 -12.04 1.02
C ILE A 152 -9.03 -11.11 2.23
N ASN A 153 -10.18 -10.86 2.86
CA ASN A 153 -10.31 -9.99 4.03
C ASN A 153 -9.53 -10.54 5.22
N TYR A 154 -9.62 -11.85 5.48
CA TYR A 154 -8.87 -12.53 6.53
C TYR A 154 -7.36 -12.34 6.35
N VAL A 155 -6.82 -12.61 5.15
CA VAL A 155 -5.37 -12.45 4.91
C VAL A 155 -4.96 -10.99 5.03
N ALA A 156 -5.74 -10.05 4.48
CA ALA A 156 -5.46 -8.63 4.57
C ALA A 156 -5.48 -8.12 6.03
N LEU A 157 -6.32 -8.69 6.89
CA LEU A 157 -6.40 -8.30 8.29
C LEU A 157 -5.30 -8.94 9.13
N GLN A 158 -5.04 -10.24 8.91
CA GLN A 158 -4.04 -11.03 9.64
C GLN A 158 -2.60 -10.58 9.38
N PHE A 159 -2.28 -10.17 8.14
CA PHE A 159 -0.92 -9.82 7.73
C PHE A 159 -0.78 -8.32 7.47
N SER A 160 -0.99 -7.55 8.53
CA SER A 160 -1.05 -6.08 8.52
C SER A 160 0.30 -5.37 8.76
N GLU A 161 1.30 -6.09 9.29
CA GLU A 161 2.60 -5.53 9.69
C GLU A 161 3.33 -4.81 8.55
N ASN A 162 3.39 -5.44 7.36
CA ASN A 162 3.93 -4.84 6.16
C ASN A 162 3.52 -5.62 4.89
N VAL A 163 3.61 -4.95 3.75
CA VAL A 163 3.25 -5.51 2.43
C VAL A 163 4.01 -6.78 2.05
N ARG A 164 5.26 -6.97 2.52
CA ARG A 164 6.04 -8.18 2.18
C ARG A 164 5.48 -9.40 2.87
N VAL A 165 5.05 -9.28 4.13
CA VAL A 165 4.40 -10.36 4.88
C VAL A 165 3.08 -10.74 4.19
N LEU A 166 2.26 -9.77 3.78
CA LEU A 166 1.04 -9.98 3.00
C LEU A 166 1.31 -10.73 1.68
N GLN A 167 2.35 -10.33 0.93
CA GLN A 167 2.77 -11.00 -0.30
C GLN A 167 3.27 -12.44 -0.05
N GLY A 168 3.98 -12.66 1.05
CA GLY A 168 4.41 -13.98 1.48
C GLY A 168 3.24 -14.91 1.80
N ALA A 169 2.25 -14.40 2.55
CA ALA A 169 1.01 -15.12 2.84
C ALA A 169 0.22 -15.46 1.57
N PHE A 170 0.07 -14.51 0.64
CA PHE A 170 -0.52 -14.77 -0.68
C PHE A 170 0.22 -15.89 -1.41
N THR A 171 1.55 -15.80 -1.51
CA THR A 171 2.38 -16.78 -2.23
C THR A 171 2.26 -18.16 -1.62
N LYS A 172 2.25 -18.26 -0.28
CA LYS A 172 2.04 -19.53 0.43
C LYS A 172 0.65 -20.09 0.14
N LEU A 173 -0.40 -19.28 0.26
CA LEU A 173 -1.78 -19.71 0.02
C LEU A 173 -1.95 -20.28 -1.39
N ILE A 174 -1.47 -19.56 -2.41
CA ILE A 174 -1.56 -20.02 -3.80
C ILE A 174 -0.71 -21.29 -4.01
N GLY A 175 0.51 -21.32 -3.46
CA GLY A 175 1.40 -22.47 -3.56
C GLY A 175 0.79 -23.74 -2.96
N THR A 176 0.24 -23.65 -1.74
CA THR A 176 -0.43 -24.77 -1.07
C THR A 176 -1.69 -25.19 -1.80
N ALA A 177 -2.55 -24.24 -2.22
CA ALA A 177 -3.74 -24.53 -3.00
C ALA A 177 -3.43 -25.21 -4.35
N SER A 178 -2.32 -24.85 -4.97
CA SER A 178 -1.86 -25.49 -6.21
C SER A 178 -1.42 -26.94 -5.98
N ILE A 179 -0.71 -27.22 -4.89
CA ILE A 179 -0.27 -28.57 -4.53
C ILE A 179 -1.48 -29.45 -4.20
N ASP A 180 -2.44 -28.91 -3.47
CA ASP A 180 -3.65 -29.62 -3.04
C ASP A 180 -4.76 -29.67 -4.12
N GLN A 181 -4.49 -29.14 -5.33
CA GLN A 181 -5.45 -29.05 -6.44
C GLN A 181 -6.76 -28.32 -6.07
N ARG A 182 -6.67 -27.31 -5.20
CA ARG A 182 -7.80 -26.53 -4.68
C ARG A 182 -7.92 -25.11 -5.21
N LEU A 183 -7.13 -24.75 -6.24
CA LEU A 183 -7.14 -23.40 -6.81
C LEU A 183 -8.52 -22.91 -7.25
N GLU A 184 -9.43 -23.81 -7.63
CA GLU A 184 -10.78 -23.45 -8.11
C GLU A 184 -11.76 -23.07 -6.99
N SER A 185 -11.40 -23.32 -5.72
CA SER A 185 -12.24 -23.04 -4.55
C SER A 185 -11.41 -22.90 -3.28
N ILE A 186 -10.83 -21.71 -3.10
CA ILE A 186 -10.13 -21.33 -1.87
C ILE A 186 -11.14 -20.57 -0.99
N ASP A 187 -11.59 -21.26 0.06
CA ASP A 187 -12.51 -20.74 1.07
C ASP A 187 -11.77 -20.32 2.34
N LEU A 188 -12.47 -19.62 3.24
CA LEU A 188 -11.90 -19.12 4.50
C LEU A 188 -11.31 -20.24 5.37
N GLU A 189 -12.00 -21.38 5.48
CA GLU A 189 -11.55 -22.51 6.30
C GLU A 189 -10.21 -23.05 5.80
N TYR A 190 -10.12 -23.31 4.50
CA TYR A 190 -8.89 -23.74 3.85
C TYR A 190 -7.78 -22.69 3.97
N THR A 191 -8.13 -21.40 3.86
CA THR A 191 -7.17 -20.30 3.99
C THR A 191 -6.54 -20.27 5.37
N LYS A 192 -7.34 -20.47 6.43
CA LYS A 192 -6.83 -20.59 7.80
C LYS A 192 -5.90 -21.80 7.96
N GLN A 193 -6.28 -22.96 7.40
CA GLN A 193 -5.46 -24.17 7.44
C GLN A 193 -4.12 -23.99 6.72
N ALA A 194 -4.13 -23.49 5.48
CA ALA A 194 -2.93 -23.27 4.67
C ALA A 194 -1.95 -22.27 5.33
N LEU A 195 -2.49 -21.28 6.05
CA LEU A 195 -1.71 -20.21 6.67
C LEU A 195 -1.41 -20.41 8.15
N ALA A 196 -1.91 -21.47 8.80
CA ALA A 196 -1.82 -21.70 10.24
C ALA A 196 -0.40 -21.51 10.81
N GLY A 197 0.64 -22.05 10.15
CA GLY A 197 2.02 -21.92 10.61
C GLY A 197 2.67 -20.54 10.42
N LEU A 198 1.97 -19.56 9.83
CA LEU A 198 2.44 -18.16 9.70
C LEU A 198 1.75 -17.22 10.70
N VAL A 199 0.69 -17.67 11.36
CA VAL A 199 -0.13 -16.82 12.22
C VAL A 199 0.38 -16.90 13.65
N GLN A 200 0.78 -15.74 14.21
CA GLN A 200 1.09 -15.62 15.63
C GLN A 200 -0.21 -15.43 16.42
N THR A 201 -0.86 -16.55 16.77
CA THR A 201 -1.82 -16.79 17.88
C THR A 201 -2.92 -15.79 18.29
N GLU A 202 -3.07 -14.61 17.68
CA GLU A 202 -4.19 -13.70 17.96
C GLU A 202 -5.34 -13.97 16.99
N GLU A 203 -6.53 -14.26 17.55
CA GLU A 203 -7.77 -14.27 16.77
C GLU A 203 -8.05 -12.85 16.29
N VAL A 204 -7.93 -12.66 14.98
CA VAL A 204 -8.18 -11.34 14.40
C VAL A 204 -9.69 -11.20 14.13
N ASN A 205 -10.31 -10.23 14.80
CA ASN A 205 -11.73 -9.92 14.65
C ASN A 205 -12.02 -9.31 13.27
N MET A 206 -12.59 -10.12 12.37
CA MET A 206 -12.95 -9.65 11.03
C MET A 206 -14.06 -8.59 11.08
N VAL A 207 -13.81 -7.46 10.42
CA VAL A 207 -14.88 -6.52 10.09
C VAL A 207 -15.82 -7.20 9.10
N THR A 208 -17.07 -7.37 9.48
CA THR A 208 -18.10 -8.02 8.67
C THR A 208 -19.20 -7.02 8.34
N MET A 209 -20.03 -7.32 7.33
CA MET A 209 -21.22 -6.50 7.06
C MET A 209 -22.12 -6.37 8.30
N GLU A 210 -22.23 -7.44 9.11
CA GLU A 210 -22.98 -7.41 10.35
C GLU A 210 -22.35 -6.49 11.41
N SER A 211 -21.03 -6.54 11.60
CA SER A 211 -20.36 -5.66 12.57
C SER A 211 -20.48 -4.19 12.15
N ILE A 212 -20.36 -3.88 10.86
CA ILE A 212 -20.59 -2.54 10.31
C ILE A 212 -22.02 -2.08 10.59
N GLN A 213 -23.03 -2.91 10.30
CA GLN A 213 -24.43 -2.57 10.57
C GLN A 213 -24.69 -2.29 12.04
N ASN A 214 -24.15 -3.14 12.94
CA ASN A 214 -24.31 -2.99 14.38
C ASN A 214 -23.62 -1.70 14.87
N PHE A 215 -22.39 -1.46 14.43
CA PHE A 215 -21.61 -0.29 14.82
C PHE A 215 -22.27 1.01 14.36
N VAL A 216 -22.66 1.10 13.09
CA VAL A 216 -23.31 2.30 12.54
C VAL A 216 -24.67 2.53 13.21
N SER A 217 -25.42 1.48 13.50
CA SER A 217 -26.69 1.60 14.25
C SER A 217 -26.46 2.23 15.63
N SER A 218 -25.44 1.76 16.36
CA SER A 218 -25.07 2.29 17.68
C SER A 218 -24.53 3.72 17.60
N TYR A 219 -23.67 4.03 16.62
CA TYR A 219 -23.07 5.35 16.44
C TYR A 219 -24.14 6.44 16.22
N PHE A 220 -25.16 6.14 15.41
CA PHE A 220 -26.27 7.06 15.12
C PHE A 220 -27.46 6.92 16.09
N ASN A 221 -27.34 6.10 17.12
CA ASN A 221 -28.40 5.82 18.11
C ASN A 221 -29.74 5.41 17.46
N ILE A 222 -29.68 4.52 16.47
CA ILE A 222 -30.85 3.92 15.80
C ILE A 222 -30.86 2.41 16.00
N LYS A 223 -32.04 1.79 15.90
CA LYS A 223 -32.13 0.33 15.93
C LYS A 223 -31.62 -0.24 14.60
N LYS A 224 -30.92 -1.39 14.64
CA LYS A 224 -30.51 -2.14 13.43
C LYS A 224 -31.67 -2.37 12.45
N GLN A 225 -32.86 -2.62 12.99
CA GLN A 225 -34.10 -2.79 12.23
C GLN A 225 -34.46 -1.54 11.41
N ASP A 226 -34.21 -0.35 11.95
CA ASP A 226 -34.45 0.93 11.28
C ASP A 226 -33.38 1.23 10.22
N LEU A 227 -32.13 0.82 10.49
CA LEU A 227 -31.04 0.85 9.52
C LEU A 227 -31.38 -0.02 8.31
N LEU A 228 -31.86 -1.24 8.51
CA LEU A 228 -32.26 -2.16 7.43
C LEU A 228 -33.63 -1.83 6.82
N GLY A 229 -34.45 -1.06 7.54
CA GLY A 229 -35.83 -0.75 7.15
C GLY A 229 -35.97 0.16 5.93
N LYS A 230 -37.22 0.39 5.51
CA LYS A 230 -37.55 1.22 4.33
C LYS A 230 -37.76 2.71 4.62
N LYS A 231 -37.56 3.15 5.88
CA LYS A 231 -37.75 4.55 6.30
C LYS A 231 -36.83 5.49 5.52
N ARG A 232 -37.44 6.54 4.93
CA ARG A 232 -36.78 7.51 4.04
C ARG A 232 -36.32 8.80 4.74
N LYS A 233 -36.72 9.05 5.99
CA LYS A 233 -36.28 10.23 6.75
C LYS A 233 -34.74 10.24 6.85
N ALA A 234 -34.14 11.42 6.77
CA ALA A 234 -32.68 11.60 6.78
C ALA A 234 -31.99 10.89 7.95
N GLN A 235 -32.57 10.95 9.15
CA GLN A 235 -32.08 10.27 10.36
C GLN A 235 -31.93 8.74 10.24
N PHE A 236 -32.54 8.10 9.24
CA PHE A 236 -32.38 6.67 8.96
C PHE A 236 -31.71 6.41 7.61
N ALA A 237 -31.98 7.25 6.62
CA ALA A 237 -31.41 7.11 5.29
C ALA A 237 -29.90 7.39 5.27
N PHE A 238 -29.44 8.42 5.99
CA PHE A 238 -28.04 8.81 6.03
C PHE A 238 -27.15 7.77 6.72
N PRO A 239 -27.48 7.26 7.93
CA PRO A 239 -26.72 6.15 8.53
C PRO A 239 -26.70 4.90 7.64
N ARG A 240 -27.81 4.59 6.97
CA ARG A 240 -27.88 3.45 6.04
C ARG A 240 -26.93 3.62 4.85
N GLN A 241 -26.89 4.80 4.26
CA GLN A 241 -25.99 5.13 3.15
C GLN A 241 -24.52 5.01 3.59
N ILE A 242 -24.19 5.51 4.78
CA ILE A 242 -22.85 5.34 5.38
C ILE A 242 -22.51 3.86 5.56
N ALA A 243 -23.41 3.05 6.14
CA ALA A 243 -23.15 1.63 6.33
C ALA A 243 -22.91 0.89 4.99
N MET A 244 -23.70 1.21 3.96
CA MET A 244 -23.51 0.66 2.60
C MET A 244 -22.17 1.08 1.99
N TYR A 245 -21.80 2.35 2.16
CA TYR A 245 -20.50 2.87 1.74
C TYR A 245 -19.36 2.12 2.43
N LEU A 246 -19.39 2.00 3.77
CA LEU A 246 -18.36 1.31 4.54
C LEU A 246 -18.21 -0.18 4.16
N CYS A 247 -19.31 -0.89 3.86
CA CYS A 247 -19.21 -2.27 3.36
C CYS A 247 -18.45 -2.35 2.03
N ARG A 248 -18.66 -1.37 1.13
CA ARG A 248 -17.97 -1.34 -0.16
C ARG A 248 -16.50 -0.90 -0.01
N ASP A 249 -16.26 0.04 0.88
CA ASP A 249 -15.02 0.78 1.00
C ASP A 249 -14.01 0.06 1.91
N MET A 250 -14.45 -0.42 3.09
CA MET A 250 -13.54 -1.06 4.05
C MET A 250 -13.25 -2.54 3.77
N ILE A 251 -14.25 -3.29 3.30
CA ILE A 251 -14.18 -4.77 3.17
C ILE A 251 -14.45 -5.25 1.74
N ASN A 252 -14.59 -4.30 0.80
CA ASN A 252 -14.74 -4.54 -0.64
C ASN A 252 -15.82 -5.56 -1.02
N GLU A 253 -16.95 -5.52 -0.33
CA GLU A 253 -18.09 -6.37 -0.68
C GLU A 253 -18.73 -5.94 -2.00
N SER A 254 -19.28 -6.92 -2.73
CA SER A 254 -19.93 -6.62 -4.00
C SER A 254 -21.28 -5.93 -3.80
N TYR A 255 -21.68 -5.06 -4.73
CA TYR A 255 -23.01 -4.42 -4.67
C TYR A 255 -24.17 -5.42 -4.51
N PRO A 256 -24.17 -6.60 -5.16
CA PRO A 256 -25.19 -7.63 -4.91
C PRO A 256 -25.17 -8.18 -3.47
N GLN A 257 -23.99 -8.42 -2.88
CA GLN A 257 -23.90 -8.90 -1.50
C GLN A 257 -24.39 -7.85 -0.49
N ILE A 258 -23.99 -6.59 -0.69
CA ILE A 258 -24.47 -5.46 0.12
C ILE A 258 -25.99 -5.29 -0.06
N ALA A 259 -26.49 -5.38 -1.29
CA ALA A 259 -27.92 -5.33 -1.60
C ALA A 259 -28.72 -6.40 -0.83
N ALA A 260 -28.23 -7.64 -0.81
CA ALA A 260 -28.82 -8.73 -0.05
C ALA A 260 -28.81 -8.43 1.47
N ALA A 261 -27.66 -8.01 2.01
CA ALA A 261 -27.50 -7.72 3.44
C ALA A 261 -28.36 -6.54 3.93
N PHE A 262 -28.70 -5.60 3.05
CA PHE A 262 -29.55 -4.44 3.35
C PHE A 262 -31.00 -4.58 2.83
N SER A 263 -31.35 -5.70 2.19
CA SER A 263 -32.65 -5.93 1.53
C SER A 263 -33.05 -4.80 0.56
N ARG A 264 -32.12 -4.39 -0.30
CA ARG A 264 -32.27 -3.30 -1.30
C ARG A 264 -31.85 -3.74 -2.69
N ASP A 265 -32.22 -2.95 -3.69
CA ASP A 265 -31.73 -3.13 -5.05
C ASP A 265 -30.25 -2.70 -5.16
N HIS A 266 -29.47 -3.41 -5.96
CA HIS A 266 -28.04 -3.11 -6.18
C HIS A 266 -27.81 -1.68 -6.70
N THR A 267 -28.75 -1.12 -7.48
CA THR A 267 -28.70 0.28 -7.92
C THR A 267 -28.83 1.27 -6.76
N THR A 268 -29.59 0.92 -5.72
CA THR A 268 -29.68 1.73 -4.49
C THR A 268 -28.34 1.79 -3.78
N ILE A 269 -27.59 0.67 -3.76
CA ILE A 269 -26.26 0.62 -3.15
C ILE A 269 -25.28 1.48 -3.93
N LEU A 270 -25.30 1.39 -5.27
CA LEU A 270 -24.46 2.21 -6.15
C LEU A 270 -24.71 3.71 -5.90
N HIS A 271 -25.98 4.14 -5.90
CA HIS A 271 -26.34 5.52 -5.62
C HIS A 271 -25.95 5.97 -4.20
N ALA A 272 -26.04 5.08 -3.20
CA ALA A 272 -25.62 5.37 -1.85
C ALA A 272 -24.10 5.58 -1.76
N TYR A 273 -23.32 4.70 -2.41
CA TYR A 273 -21.87 4.80 -2.49
C TYR A 273 -21.45 6.11 -3.15
N ASP A 274 -21.93 6.39 -4.37
CA ASP A 274 -21.58 7.61 -5.11
C ASP A 274 -21.96 8.89 -4.34
N LYS A 275 -23.09 8.87 -3.63
CA LYS A 275 -23.53 10.00 -2.82
C LYS A 275 -22.56 10.26 -1.67
N ILE A 276 -22.22 9.24 -0.88
CA ILE A 276 -21.33 9.40 0.27
C ILE A 276 -19.91 9.77 -0.19
N THR A 277 -19.41 9.19 -1.28
CA THR A 277 -18.11 9.58 -1.87
C THR A 277 -18.06 11.07 -2.19
N LYS A 278 -19.09 11.61 -2.85
CA LYS A 278 -19.18 13.06 -3.14
C LYS A 278 -19.33 13.91 -1.87
N GLU A 279 -20.05 13.40 -0.87
CA GLU A 279 -20.28 14.10 0.38
C GLU A 279 -18.99 14.22 1.22
N ILE A 280 -18.12 13.21 1.17
CA ILE A 280 -16.78 13.23 1.78
C ILE A 280 -15.88 14.29 1.13
N GLU A 281 -15.96 14.46 -0.19
CA GLU A 281 -15.17 15.47 -0.92
C GLU A 281 -15.62 16.90 -0.60
N GLN A 282 -16.90 17.10 -0.29
CA GLN A 282 -17.51 18.41 -0.14
C GLN A 282 -17.70 18.85 1.32
N ASN A 283 -17.71 17.91 2.27
CA ASN A 283 -18.00 18.17 3.68
C ASN A 283 -16.94 17.53 4.60
N GLU A 284 -16.09 18.37 5.17
CA GLU A 284 -15.05 17.95 6.13
C GLU A 284 -15.63 17.33 7.41
N GLU A 285 -16.83 17.72 7.87
CA GLU A 285 -17.47 17.07 9.03
C GLU A 285 -17.83 15.61 8.71
N THR A 286 -18.43 15.35 7.54
CA THR A 286 -18.77 13.99 7.10
C THR A 286 -17.51 13.15 6.92
N LYS A 287 -16.46 13.72 6.33
CA LYS A 287 -15.16 13.05 6.16
C LYS A 287 -14.53 12.66 7.50
N ASN A 288 -14.48 13.58 8.46
CA ASN A 288 -13.93 13.31 9.78
C ASN A 288 -14.75 12.24 10.54
N MET A 289 -16.07 12.30 10.44
CA MET A 289 -16.99 11.30 11.01
C MET A 289 -16.74 9.91 10.42
N ILE A 290 -16.60 9.80 9.10
CA ILE A 290 -16.34 8.51 8.43
C ILE A 290 -14.96 7.97 8.81
N SER A 291 -13.93 8.81 8.86
CA SER A 291 -12.59 8.42 9.32
C SER A 291 -12.61 7.90 10.76
N GLU A 292 -13.36 8.56 11.66
CA GLU A 292 -13.53 8.12 13.05
C GLU A 292 -14.23 6.75 13.12
N ILE A 293 -15.30 6.56 12.34
CA ILE A 293 -16.02 5.28 12.27
C ILE A 293 -15.10 4.17 11.75
N LYS A 294 -14.34 4.42 10.67
CA LYS A 294 -13.37 3.47 10.12
C LYS A 294 -12.35 3.05 11.17
N GLN A 295 -11.75 4.02 11.87
CA GLN A 295 -10.76 3.77 12.90
C GLN A 295 -11.35 2.89 14.03
N LYS A 296 -12.50 3.27 14.56
CA LYS A 296 -13.16 2.50 15.63
C LYS A 296 -13.55 1.09 15.20
N LEU A 297 -14.02 0.90 13.96
CA LEU A 297 -14.32 -0.42 13.42
C LEU A 297 -13.09 -1.32 13.31
N THR A 298 -11.90 -0.73 13.12
CA THR A 298 -10.63 -1.48 13.06
C THR A 298 -9.96 -1.68 14.42
N THR A 299 -10.27 -0.85 15.42
CA THR A 299 -9.63 -0.90 16.76
C THR A 299 -10.52 -1.50 17.84
N CYS A 300 -11.85 -1.47 17.69
CA CYS A 300 -12.78 -2.20 18.56
C CYS A 300 -12.82 -3.68 18.16
N GLY A 301 -11.74 -4.38 18.52
CA GLY A 301 -11.63 -5.83 18.57
C GLY A 301 -11.15 -6.24 19.95
#